data_AF-A0A1B7MR54-F1
#
_entry.id   AF-A0A1B7MR54-F1
#
_cell.length_a   1.000
_cell.length_b   1.000
_cell.length_c   1.000
_cell.angle_alpha   90.00
_cell.angle_beta   90.00
_cell.angle_gamma   90.00
#
_symmetry.space_group_name_H-M   'P 1'
#
loop_
_entity.id
_entity.type
_entity.pdbx_description
1 polymer ?
#
loop_
_entity_poly.entity_id
_entity_poly.type
_entity_poly.pdbx_seq_one_letter_code
_entity_poly.pdbx_strand_id
1 'polypeptide(L)'
;MCAAAVHACGQPCDLSTLMLADGSTPPCRNTCGIPSDVDHDQHHCGARLCSFPCQLCKRLCANTDHLHGLQDDAIHLCGEEHSCSKLCTADGICEIETAPQSIEATFTGRHETFQYTKYSQVAKRLRCSKVIPPGMVAHKGLHNHSLDKKVVHFCRERCEHCGYYCTLPLGHPQQEHETRHGSMSSSRWAVDGPDDMGLEVEGRRFSSNDEGAPMMCNLVCQALGRHVHIGYCRAPDASACRGNNEVQHIVRRLLPDPDRTKDYVTHNLFWRRAGFKDPYSREEQANFAKCDAMCSGPEHTAAAGNAAQPSYCTLPLFHPPMDPNNAQVGLGYVSNDGHLFSCRNPVIMQQAFHVIFVADRSGSMSCGDRHPLPNTPASDRITRRSNNRFGAVLSSLYSFWSARAAAVAGPQAARRDSYSVILFDHTITNVVVNDFASSPDQLLDAALRYGADGGTNFTAAVQRGQLVMEQHWSTERTPVMVFLSDGECRIADQTVQDLCRSAVRLGKALSFHAVSFGPDGSSPSLRRMAQIALDIQNNTPRDPLAPPAATVASSYTQALDTVQLAETFLGIAESLRKPRGSLIH
;
A
#
# COMPACT_ATOMS: atom_id res chain seq x y z
N MET A 1 -13.97 -46.29 -88.27
CA MET A 1 -15.35 -46.18 -87.75
C MET A 1 -15.30 -46.36 -86.25
N CYS A 2 -15.86 -45.41 -85.50
CA CYS A 2 -15.96 -45.47 -84.05
C CYS A 2 -17.09 -46.44 -83.65
N ALA A 3 -16.91 -47.22 -82.59
CA ALA A 3 -17.88 -48.22 -82.11
C ALA A 3 -18.89 -47.65 -81.07
N ALA A 4 -18.86 -46.35 -80.82
CA ALA A 4 -19.75 -45.70 -79.86
C ALA A 4 -21.17 -45.55 -80.44
N ALA A 5 -22.18 -45.95 -79.66
CA ALA A 5 -23.60 -45.83 -80.05
C ALA A 5 -24.08 -44.36 -80.07
N VAL A 6 -23.44 -43.49 -79.29
CA VAL A 6 -23.70 -42.04 -79.21
C VAL A 6 -22.36 -41.34 -78.99
N HIS A 7 -22.05 -40.30 -79.76
CA HIS A 7 -20.91 -39.42 -79.50
C HIS A 7 -21.41 -38.24 -78.67
N ALA A 8 -20.94 -38.09 -77.43
CA ALA A 8 -21.29 -36.93 -76.62
C ALA A 8 -20.59 -35.67 -77.15
N CYS A 9 -21.18 -34.48 -76.99
CA CYS A 9 -20.59 -33.23 -77.47
C CYS A 9 -19.23 -32.90 -76.81
N GLY A 10 -18.96 -33.47 -75.63
CA GLY A 10 -17.65 -33.44 -74.98
C GLY A 10 -17.27 -32.10 -74.33
N GLN A 11 -18.11 -31.07 -74.42
CA GLN A 11 -17.91 -29.79 -73.72
C GLN A 11 -17.95 -29.98 -72.19
N PRO A 12 -17.23 -29.15 -71.41
CA PRO A 12 -17.29 -29.20 -69.95
C PRO A 12 -18.72 -28.97 -69.45
N CYS A 13 -19.10 -29.64 -68.36
CA CYS A 13 -20.39 -29.36 -67.70
C CYS A 13 -20.42 -27.90 -67.26
N ASP A 14 -21.56 -27.21 -67.36
CA ASP A 14 -21.66 -25.80 -66.99
C ASP A 14 -21.32 -25.55 -65.51
N LEU A 15 -21.55 -26.53 -64.64
CA LEU A 15 -21.09 -26.43 -63.24
C LEU A 15 -19.57 -26.46 -63.10
N SER A 16 -18.85 -27.08 -64.04
CA SER A 16 -17.38 -27.17 -63.99
C SER A 16 -16.69 -25.89 -64.46
N THR A 17 -17.42 -25.01 -65.16
CA THR A 17 -16.94 -23.71 -65.64
C THR A 17 -17.28 -22.56 -64.70
N LEU A 18 -18.06 -22.81 -63.64
CA LEU A 18 -18.33 -21.84 -62.58
C LEU A 18 -17.02 -21.39 -61.89
N MET A 19 -16.89 -20.09 -61.65
CA MET A 19 -15.90 -19.54 -60.73
C MET A 19 -16.57 -19.26 -59.39
N LEU A 20 -16.15 -19.95 -58.33
CA LEU A 20 -16.64 -19.71 -56.98
C LEU A 20 -16.06 -18.40 -56.44
N ALA A 21 -16.83 -17.73 -55.58
CA ALA A 21 -16.46 -16.42 -55.02
C ALA A 21 -15.15 -16.43 -54.21
N ASP A 22 -14.72 -17.60 -53.73
CA ASP A 22 -13.45 -17.79 -53.01
C ASP A 22 -12.27 -18.16 -53.93
N GLY A 23 -12.48 -18.17 -55.25
CA GLY A 23 -11.48 -18.55 -56.26
C GLY A 23 -11.23 -20.05 -56.37
N SER A 24 -11.98 -20.88 -55.64
CA SER A 24 -11.86 -22.34 -55.73
C SER A 24 -12.57 -22.89 -56.98
N THR A 25 -12.12 -24.05 -57.45
CA THR A 25 -12.76 -24.73 -58.57
C THR A 25 -13.99 -25.50 -58.09
N PRO A 26 -15.08 -25.49 -58.87
CA PRO A 26 -16.30 -26.18 -58.51
C PRO A 26 -16.07 -27.71 -58.45
N PRO A 27 -16.82 -28.44 -57.61
CA PRO A 27 -16.56 -29.87 -57.38
C PRO A 27 -16.83 -30.78 -58.59
N CYS A 28 -17.66 -30.33 -59.54
CA CYS A 28 -17.97 -31.09 -60.75
C CYS A 28 -16.81 -31.01 -61.75
N ARG A 29 -16.36 -32.17 -62.25
CA ARG A 29 -15.28 -32.28 -63.25
C ARG A 29 -15.68 -33.07 -64.50
N ASN A 30 -16.98 -33.30 -64.67
CA ASN A 30 -17.48 -34.14 -65.74
C ASN A 30 -17.73 -33.32 -67.02
N THR A 31 -17.84 -34.01 -68.15
CA THR A 31 -18.21 -33.45 -69.46
C THR A 31 -19.69 -33.73 -69.78
N CYS A 32 -20.23 -32.95 -70.70
CA CYS A 32 -21.61 -33.05 -71.17
C CYS A 32 -21.89 -34.43 -71.79
N GLY A 33 -23.05 -35.01 -71.44
CA GLY A 33 -23.51 -36.30 -71.96
C GLY A 33 -24.44 -36.22 -73.17
N ILE A 34 -24.84 -35.01 -73.60
CA ILE A 34 -25.77 -34.81 -74.73
C ILE A 34 -25.08 -35.25 -76.05
N PRO A 35 -25.78 -35.97 -76.95
CA PRO A 35 -25.29 -36.29 -78.28
C PRO A 35 -24.80 -35.05 -79.05
N SER A 36 -23.68 -35.16 -79.75
CA SER A 36 -23.06 -34.05 -80.48
C SER A 36 -23.88 -33.50 -81.64
N ASP A 37 -24.87 -34.27 -82.12
CA ASP A 37 -25.79 -33.94 -83.20
C ASP A 37 -27.08 -33.25 -82.73
N VAL A 38 -27.26 -33.10 -81.41
CA VAL A 38 -28.39 -32.39 -80.80
C VAL A 38 -27.93 -31.00 -80.37
N ASP A 39 -28.57 -29.97 -80.91
CA ASP A 39 -28.29 -28.58 -80.54
C ASP A 39 -28.75 -28.31 -79.09
N HIS A 40 -27.89 -27.65 -78.30
CA HIS A 40 -28.16 -27.33 -76.90
C HIS A 40 -27.24 -26.23 -76.36
N ASP A 41 -27.83 -25.33 -75.57
CA ASP A 41 -27.11 -24.21 -74.95
C ASP A 41 -26.62 -24.48 -73.51
N GLN A 42 -27.13 -25.53 -72.86
CA GLN A 42 -26.78 -25.89 -71.49
C GLN A 42 -26.12 -27.28 -71.43
N HIS A 43 -24.86 -27.34 -70.99
CA HIS A 43 -24.07 -28.56 -70.93
C HIS A 43 -24.23 -29.28 -69.58
N HIS A 44 -24.95 -30.41 -69.57
CA HIS A 44 -25.16 -31.22 -68.38
C HIS A 44 -24.45 -32.58 -68.47
N CYS A 45 -23.77 -32.96 -67.39
CA CYS A 45 -23.16 -34.29 -67.28
C CYS A 45 -24.17 -35.35 -66.80
N GLY A 46 -23.78 -36.64 -66.84
CA GLY A 46 -24.64 -37.74 -66.39
C GLY A 46 -24.89 -37.83 -64.88
N ALA A 47 -24.34 -36.93 -64.07
CA ALA A 47 -24.56 -36.91 -62.63
C ALA A 47 -26.00 -36.45 -62.31
N ARG A 48 -26.65 -37.17 -61.40
CA ARG A 48 -28.05 -36.90 -60.99
C ARG A 48 -28.18 -36.18 -59.65
N LEU A 49 -27.05 -35.94 -58.98
CA LEU A 49 -27.01 -35.28 -57.68
C LEU A 49 -26.04 -34.12 -57.76
N CYS A 50 -26.33 -33.08 -56.98
CA CYS A 50 -25.44 -31.95 -56.83
C CYS A 50 -24.08 -32.39 -56.24
N SER A 51 -22.99 -31.92 -56.84
CA SER A 51 -21.63 -32.26 -56.40
C SER A 51 -21.11 -31.36 -55.28
N PHE A 52 -21.85 -30.32 -54.90
CA PHE A 52 -21.44 -29.38 -53.86
C PHE A 52 -21.57 -29.98 -52.46
N PRO A 53 -20.61 -29.69 -51.56
CA PRO A 53 -20.72 -30.06 -50.16
C PRO A 53 -21.83 -29.22 -49.48
N CYS A 54 -22.54 -29.86 -48.57
CA CYS A 54 -23.49 -29.25 -47.67
C CYS A 54 -22.78 -28.16 -46.87
N GLN A 55 -23.36 -26.96 -46.90
CA GLN A 55 -22.83 -25.78 -46.24
C GLN A 55 -22.74 -25.92 -44.70
N LEU A 56 -23.36 -26.95 -44.11
CA LEU A 56 -23.40 -27.19 -42.66
C LEU A 56 -22.51 -28.35 -42.17
N CYS A 57 -22.28 -29.41 -42.96
CA CYS A 57 -21.53 -30.61 -42.51
C CYS A 57 -20.61 -31.24 -43.55
N LYS A 58 -20.40 -30.60 -44.70
CA LYS A 58 -19.53 -31.09 -45.79
C LYS A 58 -19.96 -32.39 -46.49
N ARG A 59 -21.03 -33.08 -46.07
CA ARG A 59 -21.68 -34.18 -46.84
C ARG A 59 -22.20 -33.67 -48.19
N LEU A 60 -22.35 -34.51 -49.21
CA LEU A 60 -22.89 -34.05 -50.50
C LEU A 60 -24.32 -33.51 -50.38
N CYS A 61 -24.64 -32.52 -51.22
CA CYS A 61 -25.98 -31.96 -51.32
C CYS A 61 -26.98 -33.01 -51.82
N ALA A 62 -28.17 -33.05 -51.20
CA ALA A 62 -29.23 -33.99 -51.52
C ALA A 62 -30.13 -33.52 -52.69
N ASN A 63 -29.86 -32.34 -53.27
CA ASN A 63 -30.65 -31.84 -54.39
C ASN A 63 -30.46 -32.74 -55.62
N THR A 64 -31.57 -33.14 -56.22
CA THR A 64 -31.65 -34.00 -57.40
C THR A 64 -31.48 -33.23 -58.71
N ASP A 65 -31.54 -31.90 -58.67
CA ASP A 65 -31.10 -31.08 -59.77
C ASP A 65 -29.58 -30.87 -59.65
N HIS A 66 -28.81 -31.52 -60.54
CA HIS A 66 -27.36 -31.38 -60.57
C HIS A 66 -26.95 -29.93 -60.80
N LEU A 67 -27.61 -29.23 -61.73
CA LEU A 67 -27.23 -27.88 -62.20
C LEU A 67 -27.75 -26.75 -61.30
N HIS A 68 -28.45 -27.05 -60.20
CA HIS A 68 -29.02 -26.02 -59.32
C HIS A 68 -27.96 -25.06 -58.74
N GLY A 69 -26.69 -25.49 -58.67
CA GLY A 69 -25.56 -24.65 -58.25
C GLY A 69 -25.21 -23.51 -59.22
N LEU A 70 -25.82 -23.46 -60.41
CA LEU A 70 -25.73 -22.32 -61.34
C LEU A 70 -26.53 -21.10 -60.85
N GLN A 71 -27.40 -21.26 -59.85
CA GLN A 71 -28.18 -20.17 -59.27
C GLN A 71 -27.32 -19.42 -58.24
N ASP A 72 -27.31 -18.08 -58.31
CA ASP A 72 -26.47 -17.22 -57.44
C ASP A 72 -26.74 -17.40 -55.93
N ASP A 73 -27.94 -17.86 -55.55
CA ASP A 73 -28.38 -18.09 -54.18
C ASP A 73 -28.61 -19.58 -53.85
N ALA A 74 -27.98 -20.48 -54.62
CA ALA A 74 -28.11 -21.92 -54.43
C ALA A 74 -27.75 -22.36 -53.01
N ILE A 75 -28.71 -22.94 -52.30
CA ILE A 75 -28.52 -23.51 -50.96
C ILE A 75 -28.14 -24.98 -51.08
N HIS A 76 -26.99 -25.36 -50.55
CA HIS A 76 -26.48 -26.74 -50.60
C HIS A 76 -26.69 -27.42 -49.24
N LEU A 77 -27.69 -28.30 -49.15
CA LEU A 77 -28.01 -29.06 -47.93
C LEU A 77 -28.07 -30.56 -48.20
N CYS A 78 -27.60 -31.37 -47.26
CA CYS A 78 -27.59 -32.84 -47.36
C CYS A 78 -28.90 -33.51 -46.91
N GLY A 79 -29.93 -32.74 -46.58
CA GLY A 79 -31.25 -33.28 -46.19
C GLY A 79 -31.33 -33.84 -44.76
N GLU A 80 -30.34 -33.59 -43.92
CA GLU A 80 -30.24 -34.13 -42.56
C GLU A 80 -30.24 -33.01 -41.50
N GLU A 81 -30.44 -33.36 -40.24
CA GLU A 81 -30.34 -32.41 -39.11
C GLU A 81 -28.90 -32.01 -38.80
N HIS A 82 -28.72 -30.78 -38.28
CA HIS A 82 -27.41 -30.22 -37.95
C HIS A 82 -27.40 -29.48 -36.61
N SER A 83 -26.31 -29.55 -35.86
CA SER A 83 -26.12 -28.71 -34.68
C SER A 83 -25.88 -27.26 -35.07
N CYS A 84 -26.54 -26.32 -34.39
CA CYS A 84 -26.32 -24.90 -34.64
C CYS A 84 -24.92 -24.45 -34.19
N SER A 85 -24.18 -23.75 -35.06
CA SER A 85 -22.83 -23.25 -34.77
C SER A 85 -22.80 -21.87 -34.10
N LYS A 86 -23.95 -21.18 -33.99
CA LYS A 86 -24.05 -19.85 -33.40
C LYS A 86 -23.91 -19.92 -31.88
N LEU A 87 -23.41 -18.84 -31.27
CA LEU A 87 -23.33 -18.70 -29.82
C LEU A 87 -24.70 -18.34 -29.25
N CYS A 88 -24.88 -18.62 -27.95
CA CYS A 88 -26.03 -18.15 -27.19
C CYS A 88 -26.21 -16.63 -27.41
N THR A 89 -27.46 -16.20 -27.53
CA THR A 89 -27.87 -14.79 -27.70
C THR A 89 -28.61 -14.23 -26.49
N ALA A 90 -28.98 -15.07 -25.51
CA ALA A 90 -29.62 -14.63 -24.27
C ALA A 90 -28.73 -13.67 -23.47
N ASP A 91 -29.30 -12.74 -22.73
CA ASP A 91 -28.49 -11.80 -21.95
C ASP A 91 -27.71 -12.47 -20.81
N GLY A 92 -26.66 -11.80 -20.34
CA GLY A 92 -25.77 -12.28 -19.28
C GLY A 92 -24.60 -13.14 -19.76
N ILE A 93 -23.96 -13.85 -18.84
CA ILE A 93 -22.83 -14.75 -19.11
C ILE A 93 -23.32 -16.19 -18.98
N CYS A 94 -22.97 -17.09 -19.92
CA CYS A 94 -23.46 -18.46 -19.88
C CYS A 94 -22.71 -19.29 -18.84
N GLU A 95 -21.40 -19.08 -18.75
CA GLU A 95 -20.53 -19.83 -17.87
C GLU A 95 -19.37 -18.95 -17.41
N ILE A 96 -19.02 -19.06 -16.14
CA ILE A 96 -17.89 -18.36 -15.52
C ILE A 96 -16.91 -19.44 -15.06
N GLU A 97 -15.76 -19.52 -15.71
CA GLU A 97 -14.69 -20.41 -15.30
C GLU A 97 -13.63 -19.64 -14.53
N THR A 98 -13.23 -20.17 -13.38
CA THR A 98 -12.12 -19.65 -12.58
C THR A 98 -11.03 -20.71 -12.57
N ALA A 99 -9.86 -20.36 -13.11
CA ALA A 99 -8.72 -21.27 -13.18
C ALA A 99 -7.41 -20.47 -13.02
N PRO A 100 -6.34 -21.10 -12.53
CA PRO A 100 -5.01 -20.50 -12.60
C PRO A 100 -4.68 -20.18 -14.06
N GLN A 101 -4.41 -18.91 -14.35
CA GLN A 101 -3.96 -18.45 -15.67
C GLN A 101 -2.52 -18.91 -15.94
N SER A 102 -1.67 -18.86 -14.91
CA SER A 102 -0.31 -19.37 -14.94
C SER A 102 0.06 -19.85 -13.52
N ILE A 103 0.68 -21.02 -13.43
CA ILE A 103 1.18 -21.58 -12.17
C ILE A 103 2.51 -20.91 -11.77
N GLU A 104 3.27 -20.40 -12.74
CA GLU A 104 4.58 -19.74 -12.57
C GLU A 104 4.60 -18.38 -13.27
N ALA A 105 3.79 -17.42 -12.82
CA ALA A 105 3.94 -16.03 -13.25
C ALA A 105 5.10 -15.36 -12.48
N THR A 106 5.85 -14.48 -13.12
CA THR A 106 6.93 -13.71 -12.46
C THR A 106 6.45 -12.30 -12.19
N PHE A 107 6.56 -11.87 -10.94
CA PHE A 107 6.44 -10.47 -10.53
C PHE A 107 7.82 -9.84 -10.52
N THR A 108 7.93 -8.63 -11.05
CA THR A 108 9.13 -7.80 -11.01
C THR A 108 8.71 -6.41 -10.50
N GLY A 109 8.94 -6.16 -9.22
CA GLY A 109 8.71 -4.86 -8.58
C GLY A 109 10.01 -4.07 -8.45
N ARG A 110 9.93 -2.91 -7.79
CA ARG A 110 11.13 -2.09 -7.52
C ARG A 110 12.15 -2.76 -6.59
N HIS A 111 11.67 -3.50 -5.59
CA HIS A 111 12.52 -4.07 -4.53
C HIS A 111 12.86 -5.54 -4.77
N GLU A 112 11.93 -6.31 -5.34
CA GLU A 112 12.02 -7.76 -5.41
C GLU A 112 11.41 -8.32 -6.70
N THR A 113 11.91 -9.49 -7.10
CA THR A 113 11.39 -10.30 -8.20
C THR A 113 11.12 -11.71 -7.69
N PHE A 114 9.91 -12.25 -7.88
CA PHE A 114 9.55 -13.59 -7.40
C PHE A 114 8.46 -14.24 -8.26
N GLN A 115 8.30 -15.56 -8.13
CA GLN A 115 7.23 -16.31 -8.79
C GLN A 115 5.96 -16.40 -7.94
N TYR A 116 4.81 -16.43 -8.61
CA TYR A 116 3.49 -16.58 -8.01
C TYR A 116 2.50 -17.26 -8.97
N THR A 117 1.44 -17.85 -8.41
CA THR A 117 0.33 -18.38 -9.20
C THR A 117 -0.68 -17.28 -9.48
N LYS A 118 -0.87 -16.95 -10.75
CA LYS A 118 -1.85 -15.95 -11.18
C LYS A 118 -3.18 -16.62 -11.45
N TYR A 119 -4.23 -16.18 -10.77
CA TYR A 119 -5.60 -16.62 -11.05
C TYR A 119 -6.28 -15.66 -12.02
N SER A 120 -7.16 -16.19 -12.87
CA SER A 120 -8.03 -15.38 -13.71
C SER A 120 -9.42 -15.98 -13.81
N GLN A 121 -10.37 -15.15 -14.24
CA GLN A 121 -11.72 -15.58 -14.52
C GLN A 121 -12.10 -15.26 -15.96
N VAL A 122 -12.67 -16.26 -16.65
CA VAL A 122 -13.09 -16.15 -18.04
C VAL A 122 -14.59 -16.34 -18.13
N ALA A 123 -15.27 -15.34 -18.70
CA ALA A 123 -16.68 -15.42 -19.05
C ALA A 123 -16.84 -16.04 -20.45
N LYS A 124 -17.67 -17.08 -20.55
CA LYS A 124 -17.94 -17.78 -21.82
C LYS A 124 -19.36 -17.59 -22.29
N ARG A 125 -19.51 -17.55 -23.61
CA ARG A 125 -20.77 -17.67 -24.33
C ARG A 125 -20.82 -19.08 -24.92
N LEU A 126 -21.75 -19.90 -24.45
CA LEU A 126 -21.86 -21.30 -24.89
C LEU A 126 -22.55 -21.40 -26.26
N ARG A 127 -22.29 -22.49 -26.99
CA ARG A 127 -22.90 -22.76 -28.30
C ARG A 127 -24.40 -23.03 -28.16
N CYS A 128 -25.17 -22.67 -29.18
CA CYS A 128 -26.59 -22.97 -29.23
C CYS A 128 -26.85 -24.48 -29.17
N SER A 129 -27.78 -24.92 -28.32
CA SER A 129 -28.17 -26.34 -28.18
C SER A 129 -29.26 -26.77 -29.16
N LYS A 130 -29.83 -25.83 -29.93
CA LYS A 130 -30.88 -26.13 -30.91
C LYS A 130 -30.29 -26.76 -32.17
N VAL A 131 -31.05 -27.68 -32.74
CA VAL A 131 -30.77 -28.27 -34.05
C VAL A 131 -31.40 -27.46 -35.17
N ILE A 132 -30.72 -27.41 -36.31
CA ILE A 132 -31.22 -26.90 -37.59
C ILE A 132 -31.98 -28.05 -38.26
N PRO A 133 -33.28 -27.90 -38.53
CA PRO A 133 -34.09 -28.93 -39.17
C PRO A 133 -33.59 -29.31 -40.58
N PRO A 134 -33.94 -30.50 -41.09
CA PRO A 134 -33.62 -30.90 -42.45
C PRO A 134 -34.12 -29.88 -43.47
N GLY A 135 -33.30 -29.59 -44.49
CA GLY A 135 -33.66 -28.64 -45.55
C GLY A 135 -33.64 -27.17 -45.15
N MET A 136 -33.28 -26.84 -43.90
CA MET A 136 -33.12 -25.46 -43.44
C MET A 136 -31.64 -25.12 -43.23
N VAL A 137 -31.30 -23.83 -43.38
CA VAL A 137 -29.93 -23.30 -43.11
C VAL A 137 -29.76 -22.77 -41.69
N ALA A 138 -30.88 -22.55 -40.99
CA ALA A 138 -30.94 -22.07 -39.61
C ALA A 138 -32.23 -22.56 -38.92
N HIS A 139 -32.21 -22.67 -37.60
CA HIS A 139 -33.42 -22.86 -36.81
C HIS A 139 -34.13 -21.52 -36.56
N LYS A 140 -35.42 -21.55 -36.20
CA LYS A 140 -36.18 -20.34 -35.84
C LYS A 140 -35.94 -19.91 -34.39
N GLY A 141 -36.14 -18.61 -34.13
CA GLY A 141 -36.05 -17.99 -32.81
C GLY A 141 -34.63 -17.82 -32.27
N LEU A 142 -34.52 -17.32 -31.03
CA LEU A 142 -33.25 -16.99 -30.38
C LEU A 142 -32.33 -18.21 -30.18
N HIS A 143 -31.03 -17.97 -30.25
CA HIS A 143 -30.00 -18.96 -29.94
C HIS A 143 -29.83 -19.08 -28.42
N ASN A 144 -29.95 -20.29 -27.89
CA ASN A 144 -29.84 -20.59 -26.47
C ASN A 144 -28.97 -21.83 -26.30
N HIS A 145 -28.14 -21.86 -25.26
CA HIS A 145 -27.22 -22.98 -25.02
C HIS A 145 -27.83 -24.12 -24.19
N SER A 146 -29.07 -23.96 -23.73
CA SER A 146 -29.85 -24.99 -23.06
C SER A 146 -31.30 -24.90 -23.52
N LEU A 147 -31.97 -26.06 -23.57
CA LEU A 147 -33.42 -26.15 -23.77
C LEU A 147 -34.17 -26.05 -22.43
N ASP A 148 -33.47 -26.17 -21.30
CA ASP A 148 -34.04 -25.99 -19.98
C ASP A 148 -34.31 -24.51 -19.73
N LYS A 149 -35.56 -24.19 -19.38
CA LYS A 149 -36.00 -22.84 -19.01
C LYS A 149 -35.39 -22.35 -17.68
N LYS A 150 -34.83 -23.26 -16.88
CA LYS A 150 -34.14 -22.94 -15.61
C LYS A 150 -32.67 -22.58 -15.78
N VAL A 151 -32.15 -22.57 -17.01
CA VAL A 151 -30.76 -22.18 -17.26
C VAL A 151 -30.50 -20.76 -16.75
N VAL A 152 -29.49 -20.62 -15.90
CA VAL A 152 -29.11 -19.34 -15.31
C VAL A 152 -28.00 -18.72 -16.15
N HIS A 153 -28.18 -17.45 -16.51
CA HIS A 153 -27.10 -16.62 -17.02
C HIS A 153 -26.63 -15.70 -15.89
N PHE A 154 -25.34 -15.45 -15.78
CA PHE A 154 -24.75 -14.65 -14.72
C PHE A 154 -24.74 -13.14 -15.06
N CYS A 155 -24.68 -12.33 -14.02
CA CYS A 155 -24.54 -10.88 -14.10
C CYS A 155 -23.24 -10.46 -14.81
N ARG A 156 -23.25 -9.30 -15.48
CA ARG A 156 -22.11 -8.78 -16.27
C ARG A 156 -21.17 -7.87 -15.47
N GLU A 157 -21.58 -7.49 -14.27
CA GLU A 157 -20.80 -6.58 -13.42
C GLU A 157 -19.49 -7.22 -12.95
N ARG A 158 -18.44 -6.41 -12.82
CA ARG A 158 -17.09 -6.83 -12.44
C ARG A 158 -16.60 -6.04 -11.25
N CYS A 159 -15.87 -6.71 -10.37
CA CYS A 159 -15.15 -6.03 -9.29
C CYS A 159 -14.03 -5.17 -9.89
N GLU A 160 -14.00 -3.87 -9.61
CA GLU A 160 -13.01 -2.93 -10.18
C GLU A 160 -11.56 -3.32 -9.83
N HIS A 161 -11.35 -3.98 -8.69
CA HIS A 161 -10.01 -4.26 -8.17
C HIS A 161 -9.38 -5.56 -8.72
N CYS A 162 -10.17 -6.63 -8.86
CA CYS A 162 -9.66 -7.91 -9.40
C CYS A 162 -10.16 -8.20 -10.83
N GLY A 163 -11.21 -7.52 -11.30
CA GLY A 163 -11.80 -7.72 -12.62
C GLY A 163 -12.76 -8.92 -12.72
N TYR A 164 -13.03 -9.62 -11.62
CA TYR A 164 -13.84 -10.84 -11.62
C TYR A 164 -15.34 -10.48 -11.68
N TYR A 165 -16.08 -11.25 -12.47
CA TYR A 165 -17.51 -11.16 -12.71
C TYR A 165 -18.33 -11.58 -11.50
N CYS A 166 -19.46 -10.92 -11.31
CA CYS A 166 -20.49 -11.33 -10.37
C CYS A 166 -21.00 -12.74 -10.70
N THR A 167 -21.02 -13.62 -9.71
CA THR A 167 -21.46 -15.02 -9.81
C THR A 167 -22.95 -15.20 -9.49
N LEU A 168 -23.69 -14.11 -9.26
CA LEU A 168 -25.14 -14.14 -9.08
C LEU A 168 -25.85 -14.16 -10.45
N PRO A 169 -27.11 -14.66 -10.48
CA PRO A 169 -27.94 -14.61 -11.68
C PRO A 169 -28.09 -13.20 -12.25
N LEU A 170 -28.25 -13.08 -13.57
CA LEU A 170 -28.57 -11.82 -14.23
C LEU A 170 -29.86 -11.24 -13.64
N GLY A 171 -29.82 -9.97 -13.26
CA GLY A 171 -30.98 -9.28 -12.67
C GLY A 171 -31.27 -9.67 -11.22
N HIS A 172 -30.29 -10.21 -10.49
CA HIS A 172 -30.42 -10.53 -9.08
C HIS A 172 -30.87 -9.30 -8.25
N PRO A 173 -31.75 -9.47 -7.24
CA PRO A 173 -32.30 -8.35 -6.45
C PRO A 173 -31.36 -7.80 -5.37
N GLN A 174 -30.28 -8.51 -5.06
CA GLN A 174 -29.29 -8.08 -4.07
C GLN A 174 -28.67 -6.75 -4.49
N GLN A 175 -28.54 -5.82 -3.53
CA GLN A 175 -27.90 -4.52 -3.76
C GLN A 175 -26.40 -4.66 -4.05
N GLU A 176 -25.75 -5.66 -3.44
CA GLU A 176 -24.33 -5.93 -3.60
C GLU A 176 -24.10 -7.11 -4.56
N HIS A 177 -23.08 -6.99 -5.39
CA HIS A 177 -22.60 -8.09 -6.21
C HIS A 177 -21.75 -9.07 -5.39
N GLU A 178 -21.68 -10.32 -5.83
CA GLU A 178 -20.90 -11.36 -5.16
C GLU A 178 -20.02 -12.07 -6.19
N THR A 179 -18.75 -12.31 -5.86
CA THR A 179 -17.82 -13.03 -6.75
C THR A 179 -16.82 -13.86 -5.96
N ARG A 180 -16.14 -14.77 -6.66
CA ARG A 180 -14.96 -15.47 -6.16
C ARG A 180 -13.73 -14.62 -6.43
N HIS A 181 -13.53 -13.58 -5.63
CA HIS A 181 -12.43 -12.63 -5.74
C HIS A 181 -11.08 -13.34 -5.97
N GLY A 182 -10.21 -12.72 -6.79
CA GLY A 182 -8.92 -13.32 -7.15
C GLY A 182 -7.81 -12.30 -7.34
N SER A 183 -6.84 -12.64 -8.21
CA SER A 183 -5.63 -11.85 -8.41
C SER A 183 -5.94 -10.42 -8.88
N MET A 184 -5.38 -9.43 -8.21
CA MET A 184 -5.65 -8.00 -8.43
C MET A 184 -4.84 -7.43 -9.60
N SER A 185 -4.95 -8.07 -10.77
CA SER A 185 -4.10 -7.80 -11.93
C SER A 185 -4.30 -6.41 -12.56
N SER A 186 -5.45 -5.77 -12.30
CA SER A 186 -5.75 -4.41 -12.76
C SER A 186 -5.40 -3.34 -11.74
N SER A 187 -4.98 -3.71 -10.54
CA SER A 187 -4.65 -2.77 -9.46
C SER A 187 -3.15 -2.51 -9.36
N ARG A 188 -2.78 -1.37 -8.78
CA ARG A 188 -1.40 -0.99 -8.48
C ARG A 188 -1.26 -0.54 -7.04
N TRP A 189 -0.09 -0.72 -6.46
CA TRP A 189 0.18 -0.31 -5.08
C TRP A 189 0.26 1.22 -4.96
N ALA A 190 -0.42 1.77 -3.97
CA ALA A 190 -0.19 3.12 -3.46
C ALA A 190 0.39 2.98 -2.05
N VAL A 191 1.60 3.49 -1.82
CA VAL A 191 2.29 3.37 -0.53
C VAL A 191 2.55 4.77 0.05
N ASP A 192 2.12 4.97 1.29
CA ASP A 192 2.44 6.16 2.07
C ASP A 192 3.75 5.98 2.85
N GLY A 193 4.85 6.20 2.15
CA GLY A 193 6.21 6.30 2.66
C GLY A 193 7.16 6.79 1.56
N PRO A 194 8.45 7.02 1.87
CA PRO A 194 9.46 7.18 0.82
C PRO A 194 9.64 5.85 0.06
N ASP A 195 9.89 5.94 -1.25
CA ASP A 195 9.87 4.76 -2.15
C ASP A 195 10.90 3.68 -1.78
N ASP A 196 11.98 4.06 -1.10
CA ASP A 196 13.08 3.21 -0.67
C ASP A 196 12.73 2.29 0.51
N MET A 197 11.78 2.67 1.36
CA MET A 197 11.33 1.82 2.47
C MET A 197 10.47 0.64 2.00
N GLY A 198 9.56 0.87 1.04
CA GLY A 198 8.56 -0.12 0.61
C GLY A 198 7.57 -0.55 1.71
N LEU A 199 6.50 -1.23 1.31
CA LEU A 199 5.51 -1.85 2.17
C LEU A 199 5.77 -3.37 2.21
N GLU A 200 5.96 -3.91 3.41
CA GLU A 200 6.10 -5.37 3.58
C GLU A 200 4.73 -6.03 3.77
N VAL A 201 4.45 -7.04 2.95
CA VAL A 201 3.25 -7.87 3.01
C VAL A 201 3.67 -9.33 2.84
N GLU A 202 3.39 -10.17 3.84
CA GLU A 202 3.77 -11.60 3.87
C GLU A 202 5.26 -11.86 3.56
N GLY A 203 6.14 -11.01 4.08
CA GLY A 203 7.60 -11.13 3.90
C GLY A 203 8.10 -10.70 2.52
N ARG A 204 7.25 -10.06 1.71
CA ARG A 204 7.60 -9.49 0.39
C ARG A 204 7.47 -7.98 0.41
N ARG A 205 8.35 -7.28 -0.30
CA ARG A 205 8.39 -5.80 -0.28
C ARG A 205 7.85 -5.20 -1.57
N PHE A 206 6.85 -4.32 -1.43
CA PHE A 206 6.18 -3.63 -2.53
C PHE A 206 6.42 -2.13 -2.49
N SER A 207 6.61 -1.50 -3.63
CA SER A 207 6.68 -0.04 -3.78
C SER A 207 5.39 0.55 -4.31
N SER A 208 5.26 1.87 -4.14
CA SER A 208 4.31 2.65 -4.92
C SER A 208 4.46 2.34 -6.41
N ASN A 209 3.33 2.14 -7.09
CA ASN A 209 3.25 1.83 -8.51
C ASN A 209 3.73 0.42 -8.90
N ASP A 210 3.93 -0.51 -7.96
CA ASP A 210 4.10 -1.93 -8.28
C ASP A 210 2.76 -2.57 -8.66
N GLU A 211 2.79 -3.64 -9.46
CA GLU A 211 1.58 -4.38 -9.87
C GLU A 211 0.94 -5.15 -8.71
N GLY A 212 -0.40 -5.13 -8.64
CA GLY A 212 -1.17 -5.85 -7.63
C GLY A 212 -1.45 -7.32 -7.93
N ALA A 213 -1.09 -7.81 -9.13
CA ALA A 213 -1.40 -9.17 -9.59
C ALA A 213 -1.00 -10.30 -8.62
N PRO A 214 0.12 -10.23 -7.88
CA PRO A 214 0.47 -11.24 -6.88
C PRO A 214 -0.49 -11.33 -5.69
N MET A 215 -1.23 -10.26 -5.41
CA MET A 215 -2.15 -10.20 -4.29
C MET A 215 -3.55 -10.67 -4.69
N MET A 216 -4.21 -11.35 -3.76
CA MET A 216 -5.58 -11.81 -3.91
C MET A 216 -6.53 -10.84 -3.19
N CYS A 217 -7.57 -10.39 -3.89
CA CYS A 217 -8.51 -9.39 -3.38
C CYS A 217 -9.26 -9.83 -2.10
N ASN A 218 -9.42 -11.14 -1.89
CA ASN A 218 -9.99 -11.73 -0.68
C ASN A 218 -8.98 -12.07 0.43
N LEU A 219 -7.67 -11.83 0.24
CA LEU A 219 -6.64 -12.17 1.23
C LEU A 219 -5.77 -10.98 1.63
N VAL A 220 -5.61 -9.98 0.77
CA VAL A 220 -4.70 -8.85 1.01
C VAL A 220 -5.01 -8.07 2.30
N CYS A 221 -6.28 -7.83 2.62
CA CYS A 221 -6.66 -7.10 3.83
C CYS A 221 -6.33 -7.90 5.10
N GLN A 222 -6.47 -9.23 5.04
CA GLN A 222 -6.09 -10.12 6.14
C GLN A 222 -4.58 -10.08 6.39
N ALA A 223 -3.78 -10.14 5.32
CA ALA A 223 -2.32 -10.03 5.40
C ALA A 223 -1.86 -8.66 5.93
N LEU A 224 -2.58 -7.59 5.60
CA LEU A 224 -2.28 -6.25 6.10
C LEU A 224 -2.66 -6.06 7.57
N GLY A 225 -3.64 -6.81 8.07
CA GLY A 225 -4.16 -6.68 9.43
C GLY A 225 -4.97 -5.40 9.59
N ARG A 226 -4.67 -4.59 10.61
CA ARG A 226 -5.27 -3.24 10.73
C ARG A 226 -4.67 -2.34 9.66
N HIS A 227 -5.53 -1.77 8.82
CA HIS A 227 -5.09 -1.08 7.61
C HIS A 227 -6.10 -0.01 7.18
N VAL A 228 -5.65 0.82 6.26
CA VAL A 228 -6.48 1.76 5.50
C VAL A 228 -6.51 1.32 4.04
N HIS A 229 -7.59 1.66 3.33
CA HIS A 229 -7.58 1.70 1.88
C HIS A 229 -7.21 3.10 1.42
N ILE A 230 -6.57 3.20 0.26
CA ILE A 230 -6.31 4.46 -0.44
C ILE A 230 -7.21 4.46 -1.67
N GLY A 231 -8.09 5.45 -1.75
CA GLY A 231 -8.98 5.64 -2.88
C GLY A 231 -8.92 7.07 -3.40
N TYR A 232 -9.35 7.28 -4.64
CA TYR A 232 -9.47 8.64 -5.16
C TYR A 232 -10.48 9.44 -4.35
N CYS A 233 -10.10 10.68 -4.04
CA CYS A 233 -10.98 11.60 -3.33
C CYS A 233 -12.23 11.86 -4.18
N ARG A 234 -13.40 11.74 -3.54
CA ARG A 234 -14.72 11.98 -4.15
C ARG A 234 -15.33 13.31 -3.70
N ALA A 235 -14.67 14.03 -2.80
CA ALA A 235 -15.13 15.32 -2.30
C ALA A 235 -14.79 16.45 -3.28
N PRO A 236 -15.56 17.54 -3.31
CA PRO A 236 -15.30 18.68 -4.19
C PRO A 236 -14.00 19.41 -3.83
N ASP A 237 -13.62 19.41 -2.54
CA ASP A 237 -12.36 19.95 -2.04
C ASP A 237 -11.88 19.19 -0.79
N ALA A 238 -10.61 19.40 -0.43
CA ALA A 238 -9.97 18.72 0.71
C ALA A 238 -10.58 19.07 2.09
N SER A 239 -11.24 20.23 2.21
CA SER A 239 -11.84 20.67 3.48
C SER A 239 -13.14 19.91 3.79
N ALA A 240 -13.88 19.49 2.76
CA ALA A 240 -15.07 18.67 2.89
C ALA A 240 -14.78 17.24 3.43
N CYS A 241 -13.53 16.79 3.40
CA CYS A 241 -13.12 15.54 4.04
C CYS A 241 -12.84 15.70 5.55
N ARG A 242 -12.78 16.92 6.10
CA ARG A 242 -12.50 17.14 7.53
C ARG A 242 -13.69 16.73 8.39
N GLY A 243 -13.41 16.05 9.50
CA GLY A 243 -14.44 15.60 10.45
C GLY A 243 -15.21 14.35 10.00
N ASN A 244 -14.83 13.73 8.88
CA ASN A 244 -15.37 12.45 8.45
C ASN A 244 -14.67 11.30 9.20
N ASN A 245 -15.44 10.37 9.76
CA ASN A 245 -14.92 9.20 10.50
C ASN A 245 -14.65 7.98 9.60
N GLU A 246 -14.98 8.05 8.31
CA GLU A 246 -14.73 7.02 7.30
C GLU A 246 -13.63 7.42 6.29
N VAL A 247 -13.20 8.70 6.27
CA VAL A 247 -12.30 9.28 5.27
C VAL A 247 -11.30 10.26 5.90
N GLN A 248 -10.02 10.19 5.50
CA GLN A 248 -9.00 11.18 5.85
C GLN A 248 -8.21 11.58 4.60
N HIS A 249 -8.20 12.87 4.25
CA HIS A 249 -7.56 13.35 3.03
C HIS A 249 -6.03 13.22 3.05
N ILE A 250 -5.44 12.77 1.94
CA ILE A 250 -4.00 12.64 1.78
C ILE A 250 -3.47 13.89 1.06
N VAL A 251 -2.68 14.69 1.79
CA VAL A 251 -2.08 15.92 1.24
C VAL A 251 -0.92 15.61 0.29
N ARG A 252 -0.28 14.45 0.45
CA ARG A 252 0.87 14.01 -0.34
C ARG A 252 0.43 13.51 -1.72
N ARG A 253 1.22 13.81 -2.76
CA ARG A 253 1.01 13.27 -4.10
C ARG A 253 1.49 11.82 -4.17
N LEU A 254 0.56 10.87 -4.06
CA LEU A 254 0.86 9.44 -4.14
C LEU A 254 0.65 8.91 -5.57
N LEU A 255 1.52 7.99 -5.98
CA LEU A 255 1.30 7.14 -7.16
C LEU A 255 0.26 6.04 -6.85
N PRO A 256 -0.40 5.46 -7.87
CA PRO A 256 -0.48 5.92 -9.27
C PRO A 256 -1.22 7.27 -9.39
N ASP A 257 -1.01 8.00 -10.49
CA ASP A 257 -1.66 9.29 -10.79
C ASP A 257 -1.47 10.36 -9.68
N PRO A 258 -0.28 10.97 -9.57
CA PRO A 258 0.07 11.86 -8.46
C PRO A 258 -0.75 13.16 -8.43
N ASP A 259 -1.30 13.58 -9.58
CA ASP A 259 -2.13 14.79 -9.69
C ASP A 259 -3.59 14.54 -9.33
N ARG A 260 -4.01 13.28 -9.20
CA ARG A 260 -5.35 12.93 -8.75
C ARG A 260 -5.33 12.71 -7.24
N THR A 261 -6.02 13.60 -6.53
CA THR A 261 -6.10 13.59 -5.06
C THR A 261 -6.69 12.30 -4.51
N LYS A 262 -6.18 11.85 -3.36
CA LYS A 262 -6.55 10.58 -2.73
C LYS A 262 -6.90 10.78 -1.25
N ASP A 263 -7.66 9.85 -0.71
CA ASP A 263 -7.99 9.78 0.70
C ASP A 263 -7.62 8.41 1.26
N TYR A 264 -7.30 8.37 2.55
CA TYR A 264 -7.47 7.17 3.34
C TYR A 264 -8.95 6.92 3.56
N VAL A 265 -9.35 5.66 3.39
CA VAL A 265 -10.74 5.20 3.44
C VAL A 265 -10.80 3.99 4.35
N THR A 266 -11.83 3.92 5.19
CA THR A 266 -12.09 2.73 6.00
C THR A 266 -12.42 1.52 5.12
N HIS A 267 -12.12 0.31 5.61
CA HIS A 267 -12.45 -0.94 4.94
C HIS A 267 -13.93 -1.06 4.56
N ASN A 268 -14.83 -0.65 5.46
CA ASN A 268 -16.27 -0.69 5.18
C ASN A 268 -16.66 0.25 4.02
N LEU A 269 -16.18 1.50 4.06
CA LEU A 269 -16.47 2.46 2.99
C LEU A 269 -15.85 2.03 1.66
N PHE A 270 -14.69 1.37 1.67
CA PHE A 270 -14.09 0.79 0.48
C PHE A 270 -15.02 -0.24 -0.19
N TRP A 271 -15.51 -1.25 0.53
CA TRP A 271 -16.40 -2.27 -0.04
C TRP A 271 -17.76 -1.71 -0.46
N ARG A 272 -18.32 -0.79 0.34
CA ARG A 272 -19.55 -0.07 -0.02
C ARG A 272 -19.39 0.71 -1.33
N ARG A 273 -18.22 1.29 -1.58
CA ARG A 273 -17.88 2.01 -2.82
C ARG A 273 -17.65 1.06 -4.00
N ALA A 274 -17.14 -0.14 -3.75
CA ALA A 274 -16.91 -1.14 -4.79
C ALA A 274 -18.22 -1.78 -5.29
N GLY A 275 -19.30 -1.75 -4.48
CA GLY A 275 -20.58 -2.37 -4.82
C GLY A 275 -20.57 -3.91 -4.79
N PHE A 276 -19.51 -4.48 -4.21
CA PHE A 276 -19.37 -5.92 -3.99
C PHE A 276 -19.43 -6.23 -2.50
N LYS A 277 -20.00 -7.38 -2.19
CA LYS A 277 -20.05 -7.93 -0.85
C LYS A 277 -18.63 -8.15 -0.32
N ASP A 278 -18.40 -7.68 0.90
CA ASP A 278 -17.13 -7.86 1.60
C ASP A 278 -16.82 -9.36 1.80
N PRO A 279 -15.70 -9.88 1.27
CA PRO A 279 -15.35 -11.30 1.35
C PRO A 279 -14.79 -11.72 2.71
N TYR A 280 -14.49 -10.77 3.60
CA TYR A 280 -13.88 -11.05 4.91
C TYR A 280 -14.92 -11.37 5.98
N SER A 281 -14.52 -12.13 7.00
CA SER A 281 -15.38 -12.46 8.13
C SER A 281 -15.72 -11.24 8.98
N ARG A 282 -16.79 -11.32 9.77
CA ARG A 282 -17.18 -10.23 10.69
C ARG A 282 -16.09 -9.90 11.72
N GLU A 283 -15.33 -10.91 12.15
CA GLU A 283 -14.23 -10.73 13.11
C GLU A 283 -13.08 -9.94 12.48
N GLU A 284 -12.69 -10.29 11.25
CA GLU A 284 -11.69 -9.57 10.48
C GLU A 284 -12.11 -8.12 10.23
N GLN A 285 -13.35 -7.91 9.76
CA GLN A 285 -13.91 -6.58 9.55
C GLN A 285 -13.89 -5.72 10.83
N ALA A 286 -14.23 -6.32 11.98
CA ALA A 286 -14.17 -5.63 13.27
C ALA A 286 -12.73 -5.28 13.69
N ASN A 287 -11.74 -6.09 13.31
CA ASN A 287 -10.33 -5.77 13.54
C ASN A 287 -9.84 -4.66 12.59
N PHE A 288 -10.23 -4.71 11.31
CA PHE A 288 -9.87 -3.69 10.30
C PHE A 288 -10.43 -2.31 10.63
N ALA A 289 -11.55 -2.24 11.35
CA ALA A 289 -12.16 -1.00 11.79
C ALA A 289 -11.41 -0.29 12.94
N LYS A 290 -10.36 -0.90 13.52
CA LYS A 290 -9.58 -0.34 14.63
C LYS A 290 -8.32 0.37 14.15
N CYS A 291 -7.87 1.33 14.95
CA CYS A 291 -6.66 2.10 14.72
C CYS A 291 -5.42 1.21 14.54
N ASP A 292 -4.59 1.61 13.57
CA ASP A 292 -3.34 0.95 13.15
C ASP A 292 -2.09 1.46 13.89
N ALA A 293 -2.26 2.37 14.85
CA ALA A 293 -1.18 2.84 15.74
C ALA A 293 -0.75 1.74 16.73
N MET A 294 0.56 1.58 16.95
CA MET A 294 1.15 0.55 17.82
C MET A 294 1.91 1.15 19.00
N CYS A 295 1.69 0.63 20.20
CA CYS A 295 2.46 0.98 21.38
C CYS A 295 3.96 0.72 21.14
N SER A 296 4.80 1.69 21.48
CA SER A 296 6.26 1.60 21.39
C SER A 296 6.92 0.89 22.57
N GLY A 297 6.12 0.25 23.44
CA GLY A 297 6.60 -0.53 24.57
C GLY A 297 7.58 -1.63 24.12
N PRO A 298 8.77 -1.73 24.73
CA PRO A 298 9.77 -2.71 24.31
C PRO A 298 9.30 -4.16 24.45
N GLU A 299 8.34 -4.43 25.34
CA GLU A 299 7.64 -5.71 25.48
C GLU A 299 6.91 -6.17 24.20
N HIS A 300 6.70 -5.26 23.24
CA HIS A 300 6.02 -5.53 21.96
C HIS A 300 6.97 -5.87 20.82
N THR A 301 8.27 -5.71 21.03
CA THR A 301 9.32 -6.00 20.04
C THR A 301 9.76 -7.47 20.08
N ALA A 302 10.31 -7.98 18.98
CA ALA A 302 10.84 -9.34 18.94
C ALA A 302 12.04 -9.48 19.89
N ALA A 303 11.96 -10.44 20.82
CA ALA A 303 13.06 -10.83 21.70
C ALA A 303 13.69 -12.14 21.19
N ALA A 304 14.96 -12.41 21.54
CA ALA A 304 15.66 -13.63 21.10
C ALA A 304 14.85 -14.91 21.41
N GLY A 305 14.22 -15.48 20.39
CA GLY A 305 13.39 -16.69 20.47
C GLY A 305 11.87 -16.49 20.42
N ASN A 306 11.35 -15.26 20.49
CA ASN A 306 9.91 -14.96 20.46
C ASN A 306 9.56 -13.94 19.37
N ALA A 307 8.45 -14.18 18.64
CA ALA A 307 7.92 -13.23 17.67
C ALA A 307 7.45 -11.94 18.36
N ALA A 308 7.57 -10.81 17.67
CA ALA A 308 7.03 -9.53 18.13
C ALA A 308 5.51 -9.65 18.38
N GLN A 309 5.05 -9.12 19.52
CA GLN A 309 3.63 -9.03 19.85
C GLN A 309 3.22 -7.56 19.96
N PRO A 310 2.90 -6.90 18.82
CA PRO A 310 2.48 -5.51 18.82
C PRO A 310 1.19 -5.31 19.62
N SER A 311 1.17 -4.29 20.46
CA SER A 311 -0.05 -3.80 21.10
C SER A 311 -0.59 -2.62 20.29
N TYR A 312 -1.82 -2.72 19.80
CA TYR A 312 -2.43 -1.67 18.98
C TYR A 312 -3.40 -0.80 19.77
N CYS A 313 -3.60 0.42 19.30
CA CYS A 313 -4.62 1.33 19.80
C CYS A 313 -6.01 0.68 19.74
N THR A 314 -6.81 0.79 20.80
CA THR A 314 -8.11 0.12 20.89
C THR A 314 -9.28 0.91 20.29
N LEU A 315 -9.02 2.14 19.84
CA LEU A 315 -10.02 3.06 19.29
C LEU A 315 -10.31 2.78 17.79
N PRO A 316 -11.42 3.33 17.24
CA PRO A 316 -11.74 3.24 15.81
C PRO A 316 -10.64 3.82 14.90
N LEU A 317 -10.52 3.34 13.66
CA LEU A 317 -9.43 3.68 12.74
C LEU A 317 -9.18 5.19 12.57
N PHE A 318 -10.25 5.98 12.40
CA PHE A 318 -10.19 7.44 12.35
C PHE A 318 -10.87 8.03 13.59
N HIS A 319 -10.16 7.99 14.72
CA HIS A 319 -10.60 8.60 15.97
C HIS A 319 -9.93 9.97 16.19
N PRO A 320 -10.61 10.95 16.81
CA PRO A 320 -9.94 12.14 17.32
C PRO A 320 -8.99 11.76 18.47
N PRO A 321 -7.92 12.52 18.72
CA PRO A 321 -7.04 12.30 19.88
C PRO A 321 -7.84 12.26 21.18
N MET A 322 -7.63 11.22 21.99
CA MET A 322 -8.24 11.11 23.32
C MET A 322 -7.46 11.98 24.32
N ASP A 323 -8.18 12.68 25.20
CA ASP A 323 -7.57 13.46 26.28
C ASP A 323 -6.87 12.50 27.28
N PRO A 324 -5.57 12.65 27.55
CA PRO A 324 -4.85 11.83 28.54
C PRO A 324 -5.46 11.88 29.94
N ASN A 325 -6.14 12.97 30.31
CA ASN A 325 -6.78 13.12 31.62
C ASN A 325 -8.07 12.28 31.75
N ASN A 326 -8.62 11.80 30.64
CA ASN A 326 -9.79 10.93 30.61
C ASN A 326 -9.44 9.44 30.65
N ALA A 327 -8.18 9.07 30.90
CA ALA A 327 -7.77 7.67 30.97
C ALA A 327 -8.55 6.91 32.07
N GLN A 328 -9.11 5.75 31.71
CA GLN A 328 -9.78 4.87 32.66
C GLN A 328 -8.79 4.36 33.72
N VAL A 329 -9.24 4.33 34.98
CA VAL A 329 -8.49 3.78 36.12
C VAL A 329 -8.29 2.26 35.91
N GLY A 330 -7.10 1.83 35.43
CA GLY A 330 -6.82 0.42 35.07
C GLY A 330 -5.44 0.17 34.44
N LEU A 331 -5.24 -1.01 33.81
CA LEU A 331 -3.96 -1.50 33.23
C LEU A 331 -3.55 -0.88 31.87
N GLY A 332 -4.28 0.13 31.36
CA GLY A 332 -4.02 0.79 30.07
C GLY A 332 -3.55 2.24 30.20
N TYR A 333 -3.16 2.87 29.09
CA TYR A 333 -2.77 4.30 29.06
C TYR A 333 -3.15 4.97 27.72
N VAL A 334 -3.23 6.30 27.74
CA VAL A 334 -3.42 7.15 26.55
C VAL A 334 -2.07 7.80 26.23
N SER A 335 -1.58 7.66 24.99
CA SER A 335 -0.38 8.37 24.51
C SER A 335 -0.65 9.87 24.33
N ASN A 336 0.38 10.72 24.22
CA ASN A 336 0.15 12.16 24.12
C ASN A 336 -0.49 12.56 22.78
N ASP A 337 -0.28 11.76 21.73
CA ASP A 337 -1.00 11.89 20.45
C ASP A 337 -2.44 11.30 20.48
N GLY A 338 -2.87 10.80 21.64
CA GLY A 338 -4.26 10.47 21.94
C GLY A 338 -4.71 9.05 21.56
N HIS A 339 -3.78 8.11 21.40
CA HIS A 339 -4.08 6.69 21.17
C HIS A 339 -4.20 5.92 22.49
N LEU A 340 -5.20 5.03 22.60
CA LEU A 340 -5.49 4.26 23.82
C LEU A 340 -4.95 2.82 23.72
N PHE A 341 -4.02 2.45 24.58
CA PHE A 341 -3.43 1.11 24.65
C PHE A 341 -3.85 0.35 25.91
N SER A 342 -3.99 -0.98 25.80
CA SER A 342 -4.33 -1.86 26.94
C SER A 342 -3.11 -2.37 27.71
N CYS A 343 -1.89 -2.08 27.22
CA CYS A 343 -0.65 -2.41 27.90
C CYS A 343 -0.27 -1.32 28.91
N ARG A 344 0.70 -1.62 29.77
CA ARG A 344 1.24 -0.65 30.72
C ARG A 344 1.95 0.47 29.97
N ASN A 345 1.92 1.68 30.52
CA ASN A 345 2.64 2.81 29.94
C ASN A 345 4.16 2.51 29.91
N PRO A 346 4.79 2.43 28.72
CA PRO A 346 6.23 2.17 28.59
C PRO A 346 7.09 3.18 29.35
N VAL A 347 6.60 4.42 29.48
CA VAL A 347 7.28 5.51 30.17
C VAL A 347 7.39 5.26 31.68
N ILE A 348 6.42 4.57 32.28
CA ILE A 348 6.41 4.22 33.72
C ILE A 348 7.32 3.01 33.99
N MET A 349 7.60 2.18 32.96
CA MET A 349 8.43 0.98 33.08
C MET A 349 9.94 1.21 32.88
N GLN A 350 10.37 2.42 32.52
CA GLN A 350 11.79 2.74 32.26
C GLN A 350 12.51 3.49 33.39
N GLN A 351 13.83 3.29 33.42
CA GLN A 351 14.81 3.88 34.32
C GLN A 351 14.68 5.41 34.44
N ALA A 352 15.04 5.98 35.58
CA ALA A 352 15.18 7.42 35.72
C ALA A 352 16.33 7.93 34.84
N PHE A 353 16.21 9.09 34.20
CA PHE A 353 17.27 9.62 33.33
C PHE A 353 17.92 10.87 33.91
N HIS A 354 19.22 11.05 33.63
CA HIS A 354 19.86 12.35 33.72
C HIS A 354 19.98 12.89 32.29
N VAL A 355 19.06 13.77 31.90
CA VAL A 355 18.99 14.30 30.53
C VAL A 355 19.69 15.64 30.47
N ILE A 356 20.74 15.71 29.65
CA ILE A 356 21.60 16.87 29.48
C ILE A 356 21.38 17.41 28.07
N PHE A 357 20.62 18.49 27.97
CA PHE A 357 20.42 19.22 26.72
C PHE A 357 21.60 20.16 26.50
N VAL A 358 22.27 20.03 25.35
CA VAL A 358 23.37 20.89 24.92
C VAL A 358 22.94 21.53 23.61
N ALA A 359 22.42 22.76 23.69
CA ALA A 359 21.75 23.41 22.58
C ALA A 359 22.54 24.60 22.04
N ASP A 360 22.78 24.56 20.74
CA ASP A 360 23.42 25.60 19.97
C ASP A 360 22.50 26.81 19.87
N ARG A 361 23.07 27.96 20.18
CA ARG A 361 22.45 29.29 20.06
C ARG A 361 23.36 30.24 19.29
N SER A 362 24.26 29.72 18.46
CA SER A 362 25.12 30.50 17.59
C SER A 362 24.33 31.32 16.58
N GLY A 363 24.99 32.29 15.94
CA GLY A 363 24.35 33.17 14.95
C GLY A 363 23.70 32.42 13.78
N SER A 364 24.21 31.26 13.36
CA SER A 364 23.61 30.44 12.29
C SER A 364 22.25 29.86 12.69
N MET A 365 21.99 29.70 13.99
CA MET A 365 20.70 29.31 14.55
C MET A 365 19.63 30.43 14.48
N SER A 366 20.00 31.63 14.02
CA SER A 366 19.05 32.71 13.72
C SER A 366 18.32 32.54 12.38
N CYS A 367 18.73 31.57 11.56
CA CYS A 367 18.13 31.31 10.25
C CYS A 367 16.64 30.92 10.35
N GLY A 368 15.84 31.43 9.41
CA GLY A 368 14.38 31.23 9.36
C GLY A 368 13.93 30.07 8.46
N ASP A 369 14.80 29.12 8.12
CA ASP A 369 14.41 27.92 7.37
C ASP A 369 13.67 26.88 8.25
N ARG A 370 13.72 27.06 9.57
CA ARG A 370 12.95 26.30 10.57
C ARG A 370 12.33 27.26 11.56
N HIS A 371 11.12 26.91 12.02
CA HIS A 371 10.33 27.71 12.94
C HIS A 371 9.83 26.86 14.11
N PRO A 372 9.42 27.47 15.24
CA PRO A 372 8.72 26.78 16.32
C PRO A 372 7.48 26.01 15.82
N LEU A 373 7.09 24.94 16.53
CA LEU A 373 5.82 24.23 16.26
C LEU A 373 4.67 25.24 16.32
N PRO A 374 3.79 25.32 15.31
CA PRO A 374 2.60 26.16 15.40
C PRO A 374 1.53 25.51 16.30
N ASN A 375 0.63 26.33 16.85
CA ASN A 375 -0.57 25.89 17.60
C ASN A 375 -0.32 25.03 18.85
N THR A 376 0.83 25.20 19.52
CA THR A 376 1.11 24.60 20.83
C THR A 376 0.92 25.64 21.95
N PRO A 377 0.73 25.21 23.22
CA PRO A 377 0.58 26.13 24.35
C PRO A 377 1.73 27.14 24.52
N ALA A 378 2.93 26.81 24.05
CA ALA A 378 4.10 27.67 24.14
C ALA A 378 4.43 28.45 22.85
N SER A 379 3.76 28.16 21.73
CA SER A 379 4.14 28.68 20.41
C SER A 379 4.23 30.20 20.39
N ASP A 380 3.22 30.89 20.88
CA ASP A 380 3.20 32.36 20.86
C ASP A 380 4.31 32.97 21.74
N ARG A 381 4.65 32.32 22.86
CA ARG A 381 5.72 32.78 23.75
C ARG A 381 7.09 32.65 23.09
N ILE A 382 7.32 31.52 22.42
CA ILE A 382 8.57 31.22 21.72
C ILE A 382 8.72 32.13 20.50
N THR A 383 7.71 32.19 19.63
CA THR A 383 7.73 32.97 18.40
C THR A 383 7.94 34.47 18.66
N ARG A 384 7.39 35.02 19.75
CA ARG A 384 7.65 36.42 20.17
C ARG A 384 9.12 36.72 20.46
N ARG A 385 9.93 35.72 20.81
CA ARG A 385 11.35 35.88 21.16
C ARG A 385 12.28 35.37 20.08
N SER A 386 11.94 34.27 19.42
CA SER A 386 12.78 33.56 18.47
C SER A 386 11.90 32.80 17.49
N ASN A 387 11.68 33.38 16.31
CA ASN A 387 10.95 32.72 15.21
C ASN A 387 11.93 32.19 14.15
N ASN A 388 12.82 31.29 14.55
CA ASN A 388 13.94 30.77 13.76
C ASN A 388 14.36 29.37 14.24
N ARG A 389 15.47 28.81 13.75
CA ARG A 389 16.00 27.50 14.18
C ARG A 389 16.14 27.39 15.70
N PHE A 390 16.65 28.42 16.37
CA PHE A 390 16.73 28.41 17.84
C PHE A 390 15.35 28.37 18.50
N GLY A 391 14.36 29.09 17.95
CA GLY A 391 12.96 28.93 18.34
C GLY A 391 12.43 27.51 18.16
N ALA A 392 12.79 26.84 17.07
CA ALA A 392 12.44 25.44 16.83
C ALA A 392 13.04 24.51 17.90
N VAL A 393 14.29 24.75 18.33
CA VAL A 393 14.93 24.04 19.45
C VAL A 393 14.14 24.23 20.75
N LEU A 394 13.79 25.47 21.10
CA LEU A 394 13.01 25.76 22.31
C LEU A 394 11.65 25.06 22.29
N SER A 395 11.02 25.02 21.11
CA SER A 395 9.76 24.32 20.91
C SER A 395 9.89 22.81 21.13
N SER A 396 10.99 22.19 20.71
CA SER A 396 11.23 20.75 20.92
C SER A 396 11.46 20.42 22.38
N LEU A 397 12.28 21.23 23.05
CA LEU A 397 12.55 21.09 24.48
C LEU A 397 11.26 21.17 25.29
N TYR A 398 10.40 22.16 24.99
CA TYR A 398 9.12 22.31 25.66
C TYR A 398 8.19 21.12 25.42
N SER A 399 8.11 20.61 24.19
CA SER A 399 7.34 19.40 23.87
C SER A 399 7.85 18.19 24.64
N PHE A 400 9.18 17.99 24.73
CA PHE A 400 9.78 16.91 25.51
C PHE A 400 9.41 17.02 27.00
N TRP A 401 9.61 18.18 27.62
CA TRP A 401 9.30 18.36 29.04
C TRP A 401 7.81 18.18 29.32
N SER A 402 6.95 18.69 28.45
CA SER A 402 5.49 18.57 28.59
C SER A 402 5.04 17.11 28.51
N ALA A 403 5.56 16.35 27.54
CA ALA A 403 5.28 14.93 27.40
C ALA A 403 5.78 14.11 28.61
N ARG A 404 7.01 14.37 29.08
CA ARG A 404 7.55 13.70 30.29
C ARG A 404 6.78 14.08 31.54
N ALA A 405 6.34 15.33 31.69
CA ALA A 405 5.55 15.77 32.83
C ALA A 405 4.15 15.12 32.84
N ALA A 406 3.48 15.05 31.68
CA ALA A 406 2.19 14.39 31.53
C ALA A 406 2.25 12.90 31.87
N ALA A 407 3.31 12.21 31.45
CA ALA A 407 3.50 10.77 31.70
C ALA A 407 3.74 10.41 33.19
N VAL A 408 4.11 11.38 34.02
CA VAL A 408 4.41 11.18 35.46
C VAL A 408 3.23 11.63 36.34
N ALA A 409 2.15 12.18 35.78
CA ALA A 409 1.02 12.74 36.52
C ALA A 409 0.13 11.67 37.19
N GLY A 410 0.57 11.16 38.34
CA GLY A 410 -0.24 10.48 39.35
C GLY A 410 -0.15 11.21 40.70
N PRO A 411 -1.11 11.04 41.63
CA PRO A 411 -1.26 11.89 42.83
C PRO A 411 -0.08 11.87 43.83
N GLN A 412 0.98 11.08 43.60
CA GLN A 412 2.15 10.97 44.48
C GLN A 412 3.50 10.84 43.74
N ALA A 413 3.57 11.07 42.42
CA ALA A 413 4.79 10.81 41.66
C ALA A 413 5.60 12.09 41.39
N ALA A 414 6.72 12.27 42.10
CA ALA A 414 7.73 13.27 41.74
C ALA A 414 8.52 12.82 40.50
N ARG A 415 8.92 13.76 39.63
CA ARG A 415 9.78 13.48 38.47
C ARG A 415 11.11 12.88 38.95
N ARG A 416 11.39 11.64 38.53
CA ARG A 416 12.66 10.95 38.83
C ARG A 416 13.80 11.38 37.92
N ASP A 417 13.49 11.96 36.76
CA ASP A 417 14.47 12.52 35.85
C ASP A 417 15.09 13.81 36.40
N SER A 418 16.39 13.95 36.19
CA SER A 418 17.05 15.24 36.30
C SER A 418 17.32 15.85 34.94
N TYR A 419 17.08 17.16 34.81
CA TYR A 419 17.32 17.92 33.60
C TYR A 419 18.44 18.94 33.80
N SER A 420 19.38 18.95 32.86
CA SER A 420 20.38 20.00 32.70
C SER A 420 20.21 20.62 31.32
N VAL A 421 20.19 21.95 31.24
CA VAL A 421 20.10 22.70 29.99
C VAL A 421 21.31 23.60 29.86
N ILE A 422 22.14 23.33 28.87
CA ILE A 422 23.34 24.06 28.51
C ILE A 422 23.08 24.69 27.16
N LEU A 423 23.20 26.01 27.08
CA LEU A 423 23.19 26.74 25.82
C LEU A 423 24.63 27.11 25.45
N PHE A 424 24.98 27.00 24.17
CA PHE A 424 26.32 27.37 23.71
C PHE A 424 26.30 28.17 22.41
N ASP A 425 27.21 29.13 22.33
CA ASP A 425 27.64 29.78 21.11
C ASP A 425 29.17 29.64 21.03
N HIS A 426 29.93 30.73 21.02
CA HIS A 426 31.38 30.71 21.26
C HIS A 426 31.70 30.68 22.78
N THR A 427 30.68 30.88 23.61
CA THR A 427 30.67 30.79 25.07
C THR A 427 29.66 29.75 25.55
N ILE A 428 29.74 29.37 26.84
CA ILE A 428 28.90 28.34 27.44
C ILE A 428 28.05 28.93 28.56
N THR A 429 26.74 28.68 28.54
CA THR A 429 25.80 29.12 29.56
C THR A 429 25.03 27.93 30.11
N ASN A 430 25.08 27.70 31.42
CA ASN A 430 24.21 26.71 32.07
C ASN A 430 22.91 27.40 32.49
N VAL A 431 21.81 27.06 31.82
CA VAL A 431 20.50 27.65 32.10
C VAL A 431 19.88 26.97 33.33
N VAL A 432 19.97 25.64 33.38
CA VAL A 432 19.53 24.81 34.50
C VAL A 432 20.52 23.64 34.64
N VAL A 433 20.79 23.19 35.85
CA VAL A 433 21.71 22.07 36.10
C VAL A 433 21.07 21.12 37.11
N ASN A 434 20.93 19.85 36.73
CA ASN A 434 20.45 18.76 37.58
C ASN A 434 19.12 19.08 38.32
N ASP A 435 18.18 19.68 37.62
CA ASP A 435 16.87 20.06 38.14
C ASP A 435 15.89 18.89 38.14
N PHE A 436 15.12 18.74 39.22
CA PHE A 436 14.09 17.70 39.39
C PHE A 436 12.68 18.25 39.49
N ALA A 437 12.53 19.56 39.69
CA ALA A 437 11.29 20.15 40.18
C ALA A 437 10.65 21.15 39.21
N SER A 438 11.44 21.77 38.33
CA SER A 438 10.91 22.80 37.44
C SER A 438 9.91 22.21 36.45
N SER A 439 8.75 22.84 36.37
CA SER A 439 7.71 22.54 35.37
C SER A 439 8.21 22.85 33.95
N PRO A 440 7.57 22.30 32.90
CA PRO A 440 7.89 22.63 31.52
C PRO A 440 7.90 24.15 31.25
N ASP A 441 6.95 24.88 31.83
CA ASP A 441 6.87 26.34 31.71
C ASP A 441 8.05 27.06 32.36
N GLN A 442 8.47 26.63 33.56
CA GLN A 442 9.62 27.23 34.26
C GLN A 442 10.94 26.96 33.54
N LEU A 443 11.11 25.75 32.99
CA LEU A 443 12.28 25.39 32.18
C LEU A 443 12.32 26.23 30.89
N LEU A 444 11.18 26.41 30.24
CA LEU A 444 11.08 27.24 29.04
C LEU A 444 11.36 28.71 29.35
N ASP A 445 10.80 29.28 30.42
CA ASP A 445 11.04 30.67 30.83
C ASP A 445 12.50 30.95 31.18
N ALA A 446 13.24 29.94 31.67
CA ALA A 446 14.67 30.05 31.88
C ALA A 446 15.43 30.14 30.54
N ALA A 447 15.05 29.33 29.55
CA ALA A 447 15.68 29.29 28.24
C ALA A 447 15.32 30.49 27.33
N LEU A 448 14.09 31.03 27.44
CA LEU A 448 13.59 32.16 26.64
C LEU A 448 14.33 33.49 26.88
N ARG A 449 15.19 33.58 27.90
CA ARG A 449 16.00 34.77 28.19
C ARG A 449 17.15 34.96 27.20
N TYR A 450 17.41 33.95 26.38
CA TYR A 450 18.52 33.91 25.44
C TYR A 450 17.96 33.88 24.00
N GLY A 451 18.68 34.44 23.03
CA GLY A 451 18.33 34.38 21.60
C GLY A 451 19.58 34.25 20.73
N ALA A 452 19.50 33.65 19.54
CA ALA A 452 20.68 33.26 18.76
C ALA A 452 21.72 34.39 18.56
N ASP A 453 23.01 34.13 18.83
CA ASP A 453 24.10 35.10 18.75
C ASP A 453 25.49 34.41 18.67
N GLY A 454 26.50 35.12 18.14
CA GLY A 454 27.91 34.73 18.23
C GLY A 454 28.36 33.57 17.33
N GLY A 455 29.58 33.07 17.59
CA GLY A 455 30.15 31.89 16.92
C GLY A 455 29.64 30.57 17.51
N THR A 456 30.29 29.45 17.18
CA THR A 456 29.95 28.10 17.69
C THR A 456 31.20 27.34 18.11
N ASN A 457 31.14 26.61 19.24
CA ASN A 457 32.25 25.81 19.75
C ASN A 457 31.78 24.48 20.33
N PHE A 458 31.73 23.44 19.48
CA PHE A 458 31.30 22.10 19.87
C PHE A 458 32.21 21.47 20.93
N THR A 459 33.53 21.68 20.84
CA THR A 459 34.48 21.12 21.80
C THR A 459 34.16 21.60 23.22
N ALA A 460 33.99 22.91 23.40
CA ALA A 460 33.64 23.48 24.70
C ALA A 460 32.25 23.01 25.19
N ALA A 461 31.29 22.90 24.28
CA ALA A 461 29.94 22.44 24.61
C ALA A 461 29.91 20.98 25.08
N VAL A 462 30.59 20.08 24.37
CA VAL A 462 30.72 18.66 24.74
C VAL A 462 31.49 18.49 26.05
N GLN A 463 32.59 19.21 26.23
CA GLN A 463 33.35 19.19 27.49
C GLN A 463 32.52 19.69 28.68
N ARG A 464 31.68 20.72 28.48
CA ARG A 464 30.76 21.16 29.54
C ARG A 464 29.71 20.10 29.85
N GLY A 465 29.12 19.50 28.82
CA GLY A 465 28.16 18.40 28.98
C GLY A 465 28.77 17.23 29.78
N GLN A 466 30.01 16.85 29.45
CA GLN A 466 30.78 15.85 30.19
C GLN A 466 30.94 16.24 31.67
N LEU A 467 31.37 17.47 31.95
CA LEU A 467 31.57 17.94 33.32
C LEU A 467 30.26 17.89 34.12
N VAL A 468 29.13 18.33 33.53
CA VAL A 468 27.82 18.30 34.19
C VAL A 468 27.36 16.87 34.45
N MET A 469 27.61 15.95 33.52
CA MET A 469 27.34 14.52 33.70
C MET A 469 28.16 13.94 34.85
N GLU A 470 29.46 14.21 34.91
CA GLU A 470 30.36 13.69 35.93
C GLU A 470 30.03 14.25 37.33
N GLN A 471 29.77 15.56 37.43
CA GLN A 471 29.47 16.24 38.71
C GLN A 471 28.14 15.79 39.33
N HIS A 472 27.18 15.38 38.51
CA HIS A 472 25.84 14.99 38.96
C HIS A 472 25.52 13.52 38.66
N TRP A 473 26.57 12.69 38.53
CA TRP A 473 26.42 11.27 38.23
C TRP A 473 25.57 10.56 39.27
N SER A 474 24.72 9.64 38.81
CA SER A 474 23.94 8.76 39.66
C SER A 474 23.90 7.35 39.09
N THR A 475 24.17 6.36 39.93
CA THR A 475 24.03 4.94 39.58
C THR A 475 22.58 4.53 39.36
N GLU A 476 21.61 5.31 39.84
CA GLU A 476 20.18 5.07 39.64
C GLU A 476 19.64 5.67 38.35
N ARG A 477 20.38 6.60 37.73
CA ARG A 477 19.95 7.29 36.49
C ARG A 477 20.80 6.92 35.29
N THR A 478 20.18 6.79 34.13
CA THR A 478 20.92 6.57 32.88
C THR A 478 21.28 7.93 32.27
N PRO A 479 22.57 8.19 31.95
CA PRO A 479 22.98 9.45 31.38
C PRO A 479 22.56 9.54 29.91
N VAL A 480 21.87 10.62 29.55
CA VAL A 480 21.46 10.93 28.18
C VAL A 480 21.94 12.32 27.84
N MET A 481 22.67 12.48 26.74
CA MET A 481 23.07 13.78 26.21
C MET A 481 22.37 14.02 24.88
N VAL A 482 21.64 15.14 24.80
CA VAL A 482 20.96 15.56 23.57
C VAL A 482 21.62 16.83 23.06
N PHE A 483 22.36 16.69 21.96
CA PHE A 483 23.12 17.76 21.33
C PHE A 483 22.34 18.34 20.15
N LEU A 484 21.92 19.60 20.25
CA LEU A 484 21.07 20.27 19.27
C LEU A 484 21.87 21.35 18.56
N SER A 485 22.05 21.27 17.25
CA SER A 485 22.81 22.28 16.48
C SER A 485 22.43 22.23 14.99
N ASP A 486 22.81 23.22 14.20
CA ASP A 486 22.75 23.16 12.74
C ASP A 486 24.01 22.55 12.09
N GLY A 487 25.02 22.18 12.89
CA GLY A 487 26.17 21.40 12.45
C GLY A 487 27.36 22.23 11.95
N GLU A 488 27.28 23.56 11.98
CA GLU A 488 28.29 24.47 11.42
C GLU A 488 29.58 24.61 12.26
N CYS A 489 29.93 23.57 13.04
CA CYS A 489 31.18 23.49 13.80
C CYS A 489 31.87 22.14 13.59
N ARG A 490 33.19 22.14 13.79
CA ARG A 490 34.01 20.92 13.83
C ARG A 490 34.38 20.59 15.26
N ILE A 491 34.49 19.29 15.53
CA ILE A 491 34.97 18.75 16.81
C ILE A 491 35.92 17.60 16.51
N ALA A 492 36.94 17.42 17.35
CA ALA A 492 37.81 16.27 17.26
C ALA A 492 37.10 15.02 17.81
N ASP A 493 37.21 13.90 17.11
CA ASP A 493 36.66 12.60 17.53
C ASP A 493 37.02 12.27 18.99
N GLN A 494 38.25 12.57 19.39
CA GLN A 494 38.78 12.32 20.74
C GLN A 494 37.88 12.95 21.82
N THR A 495 37.33 14.14 21.60
CA THR A 495 36.47 14.81 22.59
C THR A 495 35.18 14.04 22.85
N VAL A 496 34.58 13.46 21.80
CA VAL A 496 33.37 12.62 21.93
C VAL A 496 33.72 11.27 22.56
N GLN A 497 34.87 10.71 22.18
CA GLN A 497 35.36 9.47 22.77
C GLN A 497 35.60 9.62 24.28
N ASP A 498 36.21 10.73 24.70
CA ASP A 498 36.51 11.01 26.11
C ASP A 498 35.22 11.15 26.93
N LEU A 499 34.22 11.88 26.41
CA LEU A 499 32.89 11.96 27.01
C LEU A 499 32.28 10.56 27.24
N CYS A 500 32.23 9.73 26.19
CA CYS A 500 31.60 8.41 26.26
C CYS A 500 32.38 7.47 27.19
N ARG A 501 33.72 7.47 27.10
CA ARG A 501 34.59 6.67 27.97
C ARG A 501 34.48 7.10 29.44
N SER A 502 34.23 8.38 29.70
CA SER A 502 34.04 8.84 31.07
C SER A 502 32.76 8.29 31.68
N ALA A 503 31.65 8.27 30.93
CA ALA A 503 30.42 7.61 31.37
C ALA A 503 30.65 6.13 31.66
N VAL A 504 31.33 5.42 30.75
CA VAL A 504 31.65 3.99 30.91
C VAL A 504 32.46 3.75 32.18
N ARG A 505 33.48 4.58 32.46
CA ARG A 505 34.29 4.51 33.68
C ARG A 505 33.47 4.76 34.95
N LEU A 506 32.43 5.59 34.88
CA LEU A 506 31.48 5.83 35.98
C LEU A 506 30.40 4.74 36.10
N GLY A 507 30.41 3.74 35.20
CA GLY A 507 29.65 2.50 35.33
C GLY A 507 28.47 2.36 34.37
N LYS A 508 28.24 3.28 33.42
CA LYS A 508 27.16 3.18 32.42
C LYS A 508 27.58 3.73 31.07
N ALA A 509 27.11 3.13 29.97
CA ALA A 509 27.26 3.74 28.67
C ALA A 509 26.43 5.04 28.56
N LEU A 510 26.98 6.04 27.86
CA LEU A 510 26.25 7.26 27.52
C LEU A 510 25.30 7.00 26.34
N SER A 511 24.06 7.46 26.45
CA SER A 511 23.18 7.61 25.29
C SER A 511 23.36 9.02 24.71
N PHE A 512 23.88 9.13 23.49
CA PHE A 512 24.17 10.40 22.83
C PHE A 512 23.28 10.60 21.60
N HIS A 513 22.52 11.68 21.57
CA HIS A 513 21.63 12.01 20.47
C HIS A 513 22.03 13.34 19.84
N ALA A 514 22.41 13.30 18.56
CA ALA A 514 22.68 14.51 17.78
C ALA A 514 21.45 14.88 16.94
N VAL A 515 20.91 16.07 17.14
CA VAL A 515 19.75 16.57 16.40
C VAL A 515 20.16 17.77 15.55
N SER A 516 20.06 17.62 14.22
CA SER A 516 20.40 18.67 13.27
C SER A 516 19.22 19.57 12.96
N PHE A 517 19.40 20.87 13.18
CA PHE A 517 18.50 21.96 12.75
C PHE A 517 19.04 22.67 11.50
N GLY A 518 20.05 22.10 10.86
CA GLY A 518 20.69 22.65 9.66
C GLY A 518 20.34 21.86 8.40
N PRO A 519 20.80 22.34 7.24
CA PRO A 519 20.76 21.54 6.02
C PRO A 519 21.65 20.30 6.16
N ASP A 520 21.33 19.28 5.37
CA ASP A 520 21.99 17.97 5.47
C ASP A 520 23.51 18.06 5.25
N GLY A 521 23.93 18.93 4.33
CA GLY A 521 25.34 19.20 4.01
C GLY A 521 26.16 19.80 5.16
N SER A 522 25.53 20.46 6.13
CA SER A 522 26.20 21.03 7.31
C SER A 522 26.33 20.04 8.47
N SER A 523 25.70 18.86 8.38
CA SER A 523 25.61 17.90 9.48
C SER A 523 26.67 16.77 9.58
N PRO A 524 27.76 16.69 8.76
CA PRO A 524 28.75 15.61 8.91
C PRO A 524 29.37 15.47 10.30
N SER A 525 29.61 16.60 10.99
CA SER A 525 30.17 16.60 12.36
C SER A 525 29.20 15.95 13.35
N LEU A 526 27.92 16.31 13.30
CA LEU A 526 26.85 15.74 14.14
C LEU A 526 26.69 14.23 13.93
N ARG A 527 26.69 13.77 12.67
CA ARG A 527 26.67 12.33 12.36
C ARG A 527 27.88 11.61 12.92
N ARG A 528 29.07 12.20 12.77
CA ARG A 528 30.31 11.63 13.27
C ARG A 528 30.29 11.48 14.79
N MET A 529 29.80 12.50 15.51
CA MET A 529 29.64 12.45 16.97
C MET A 529 28.73 11.30 17.40
N ALA A 530 27.54 11.19 16.79
CA ALA A 530 26.60 10.12 17.11
C ALA A 530 27.16 8.72 16.80
N GLN A 531 27.86 8.56 15.66
CA GLN A 531 28.49 7.29 15.28
C GLN A 531 29.54 6.85 16.31
N ILE A 532 30.42 7.75 16.75
CA ILE A 532 31.44 7.46 17.76
C ILE A 532 30.80 7.00 19.07
N ALA A 533 29.76 7.69 19.51
CA ALA A 533 29.05 7.33 20.73
C ALA A 533 28.38 5.96 20.63
N LEU A 534 27.75 5.67 19.49
CA LEU A 534 27.15 4.37 19.21
C LEU A 534 28.20 3.24 19.18
N ASP A 535 29.34 3.46 18.53
CA ASP A 535 30.44 2.50 18.48
C ASP A 535 30.95 2.16 19.89
N ILE A 536 31.15 3.16 20.75
CA ILE A 536 31.59 2.94 22.13
C ILE A 536 30.51 2.24 22.95
N GLN A 537 29.24 2.64 22.80
CA GLN A 537 28.12 2.02 23.48
C GLN A 537 27.98 0.53 23.13
N ASN A 538 28.13 0.18 21.85
CA ASN A 538 28.07 -1.22 21.38
C ASN A 538 29.23 -2.09 21.90
N ASN A 539 30.39 -1.48 22.15
CA ASN A 539 31.58 -2.18 22.66
C ASN A 539 31.67 -2.18 24.20
N THR A 540 30.70 -1.62 24.91
CA THR A 540 30.67 -1.59 26.39
C THR A 540 29.97 -2.84 26.93
N PRO A 541 30.55 -3.54 27.94
CA PRO A 541 29.89 -4.67 28.58
C PRO A 541 28.51 -4.27 29.12
N ARG A 542 27.47 -5.02 28.75
CA ARG A 542 26.11 -4.76 29.24
C ARG A 542 26.02 -5.06 30.74
N ASP A 543 25.29 -4.22 31.45
CA ASP A 543 24.87 -4.51 32.83
C ASP A 543 23.99 -5.79 32.82
N PRO A 544 24.41 -6.89 33.46
CA PRO A 544 23.67 -8.14 33.48
C PRO A 544 22.29 -8.03 34.15
N LEU A 545 22.08 -6.99 34.97
CA LEU A 545 20.85 -6.74 35.72
C LEU A 545 19.91 -5.75 35.02
N ALA A 546 20.35 -5.10 33.94
CA ALA A 546 19.54 -4.18 33.16
C ALA A 546 18.77 -4.93 32.05
N PRO A 547 17.45 -4.70 31.87
CA PRO A 547 16.71 -5.25 30.75
C PRO A 547 17.36 -4.90 29.40
N PRO A 548 17.38 -5.79 28.39
CA PRO A 548 17.97 -5.51 27.07
C PRO A 548 17.44 -4.26 26.38
N ALA A 549 16.21 -3.85 26.74
CA ALA A 549 15.51 -2.68 26.23
C ALA A 549 15.71 -1.39 27.05
N ALA A 550 16.53 -1.42 28.11
CA ALA A 550 16.80 -0.26 28.95
C ALA A 550 17.87 0.68 28.35
N THR A 551 18.58 0.23 27.31
CA THR A 551 19.65 0.99 26.68
C THR A 551 19.10 1.77 25.48
N VAL A 552 18.94 3.08 25.62
CA VAL A 552 18.62 3.97 24.49
C VAL A 552 19.87 4.12 23.62
N ALA A 553 19.82 3.62 22.38
CA ALA A 553 20.94 3.65 21.47
C ALA A 553 21.24 5.10 21.02
N SER A 554 22.52 5.44 20.96
CA SER A 554 22.99 6.72 20.43
C SER A 554 22.57 6.87 18.97
N SER A 555 22.15 8.06 18.57
CA SER A 555 21.58 8.29 17.24
C SER A 555 21.85 9.68 16.70
N TYR A 556 21.73 9.81 15.38
CA TYR A 556 21.67 11.09 14.68
C TYR A 556 20.31 11.24 14.02
N THR A 557 19.72 12.43 14.10
CA THR A 557 18.48 12.74 13.43
C THR A 557 18.52 14.13 12.82
N GLN A 558 17.97 14.27 11.62
CA GLN A 558 17.74 15.57 11.01
C GLN A 558 16.31 16.01 11.29
N ALA A 559 16.15 17.19 11.87
CA ALA A 559 14.85 17.81 12.01
C ALA A 559 14.38 18.33 10.64
N LEU A 560 13.59 17.56 9.88
CA LEU A 560 13.09 17.98 8.57
C LEU A 560 11.88 18.92 8.71
N ASP A 561 11.04 18.70 9.72
CA ASP A 561 9.94 19.59 10.11
C ASP A 561 9.70 19.52 11.63
N THR A 562 8.83 20.39 12.11
CA THR A 562 8.46 20.52 13.52
C THR A 562 7.77 19.28 14.12
N VAL A 563 7.08 18.48 13.31
CA VAL A 563 6.32 17.29 13.74
C VAL A 563 7.27 16.12 13.94
N GLN A 564 8.17 15.87 12.99
CA GLN A 564 9.25 14.88 13.12
C GLN A 564 10.20 15.21 14.28
N LEU A 565 10.30 16.48 14.63
CA LEU A 565 11.05 16.99 15.77
C LEU A 565 10.44 16.54 17.09
N ALA A 566 9.11 16.66 17.24
CA ALA A 566 8.39 16.08 18.35
C ALA A 566 8.54 14.56 18.34
N GLU A 567 8.38 13.89 17.19
CA GLU A 567 8.57 12.42 17.05
C GLU A 567 9.99 11.94 17.35
N THR A 568 11.04 12.74 17.14
CA THR A 568 12.42 12.38 17.49
C THR A 568 12.63 12.39 19.00
N PHE A 569 12.05 13.39 19.67
CA PHE A 569 12.07 13.51 21.13
C PHE A 569 11.08 12.57 21.83
N LEU A 570 9.94 12.30 21.17
CA LEU A 570 8.88 11.38 21.56
C LEU A 570 9.15 9.96 21.07
N GLY A 571 10.16 9.70 20.22
CA GLY A 571 10.56 8.33 19.83
C GLY A 571 11.17 7.55 21.00
N ILE A 572 11.51 8.26 22.08
CA ILE A 572 11.83 7.72 23.41
C ILE A 572 10.53 7.41 24.21
N ALA A 573 9.34 7.72 23.68
CA ALA A 573 8.05 7.64 24.37
C ALA A 573 6.78 7.26 23.53
N GLU A 574 6.76 7.16 22.19
CA GLU A 574 5.51 7.10 21.41
C GLU A 574 5.51 6.19 20.17
N SER A 575 4.28 5.90 19.76
CA SER A 575 3.78 4.78 18.95
C SER A 575 4.32 4.72 17.52
N LEU A 576 4.95 3.61 17.15
CA LEU A 576 5.34 3.31 15.77
C LEU A 576 4.10 3.09 14.91
N ARG A 577 3.92 3.87 13.84
CA ARG A 577 2.91 3.57 12.82
C ARG A 577 3.50 2.63 11.78
N LYS A 578 2.74 1.60 11.40
CA LYS A 578 3.06 0.77 10.23
C LYS A 578 2.98 1.66 8.98
N PRO A 579 3.89 1.54 8.00
CA PRO A 579 3.71 2.18 6.70
C PRO A 579 2.34 1.82 6.12
N ARG A 580 1.56 2.83 5.72
CA ARG A 580 0.24 2.61 5.12
C ARG A 580 0.39 2.34 3.64
N GLY A 581 -0.40 1.41 3.11
CA GLY A 581 -0.49 1.23 1.67
C GLY A 581 -1.61 0.28 1.31
N SER A 582 -2.12 0.43 0.09
CA SER A 582 -3.20 -0.39 -0.44
C SER A 582 -3.11 -0.52 -1.96
N LEU A 583 -3.89 -1.43 -2.51
CA LEU A 583 -4.06 -1.56 -3.94
C LEU A 583 -5.20 -0.65 -4.42
N ILE A 584 -4.93 0.14 -5.46
CA ILE A 584 -5.88 1.06 -6.09
C ILE A 584 -6.00 0.76 -7.58
N HIS A 585 -7.18 1.02 -8.15
CA HIS A 585 -7.48 0.92 -9.58
C HIS A 585 -7.76 2.31 -10.15
#